data_AF-A0A8X6SX70-F1
#
_entry.id   AF-A0A8X6SX70-F1
#
_cell.length_a   1.000
_cell.length_b   1.000
_cell.length_c   1.000
_cell.angle_alpha   90.00
_cell.angle_beta   90.00
_cell.angle_gamma   90.00
#
_symmetry.space_group_name_H-M   'P 1'
#
loop_
_entity.id
_entity.type
_entity.pdbx_description
1 polymer ?
#
loop_
_entity_poly.entity_id
_entity_poly.type
_entity_poly.pdbx_seq_one_letter_code
_entity_poly.pdbx_strand_id
1 'polypeptide(L)'
;MSRRKQQSAFDQVSEFDRGRIVAYRDYGLPFKKIGKRVGRNQTTAMRICDRWMQEVTMDRCGRSHPPQCTTSREDRQIVRMAVTDRSVTSRTVTQHIESVTHHSVSARTIRRRLQQSGLSAKRPLLGVYP
;
A
#
# COMPACT_ATOMS: atom_id res chain seq x y z
N MET A 1 -16.98 -9.09 -4.34
CA MET A 1 -16.98 -8.40 -5.65
C MET A 1 -15.78 -7.46 -5.72
N SER A 2 -14.73 -7.84 -6.45
CA SER A 2 -13.52 -7.03 -6.57
C SER A 2 -13.71 -6.01 -7.70
N ARG A 3 -13.87 -4.72 -7.35
CA ARG A 3 -13.87 -3.65 -8.36
C ARG A 3 -12.48 -3.58 -8.96
N ARG A 4 -12.25 -4.30 -10.06
CA ARG A 4 -11.13 -4.05 -10.98
C ARG A 4 -11.17 -2.54 -11.26
N LYS A 5 -10.22 -1.79 -10.71
CA LYS A 5 -10.00 -0.39 -11.10
C LYS A 5 -9.76 -0.45 -12.59
N GLN A 6 -10.77 -0.07 -13.38
CA GLN A 6 -10.56 0.20 -14.78
C GLN A 6 -9.46 1.26 -14.83
N GLN A 7 -8.29 0.88 -15.32
CA GLN A 7 -7.26 1.85 -15.68
C GLN A 7 -7.90 2.74 -16.74
N SER A 8 -8.35 3.91 -16.32
CA SER A 8 -9.06 4.84 -17.18
C SER A 8 -8.09 5.35 -18.23
N ALA A 9 -8.54 5.48 -19.48
CA ALA A 9 -7.78 5.99 -20.63
C ALA A 9 -7.02 7.34 -20.40
N PHE A 10 -7.19 7.99 -19.25
CA PHE A 10 -6.45 9.17 -18.80
C PHE A 10 -5.00 8.90 -18.39
N ASP A 11 -4.60 7.64 -18.18
CA ASP A 11 -3.19 7.29 -17.98
C ASP A 11 -2.36 7.44 -19.27
N GLN A 12 -3.00 7.73 -20.40
CA GLN A 12 -2.36 8.04 -21.68
C GLN A 12 -2.17 9.56 -21.93
N VAL A 13 -2.22 10.38 -20.89
CA VAL A 13 -1.83 11.80 -20.97
C VAL A 13 -0.39 11.91 -20.48
N SER A 14 0.51 12.32 -21.39
CA SER A 14 1.92 12.56 -21.09
C SER A 14 2.07 13.50 -19.89
N GLU A 15 3.11 13.29 -19.08
CA GLU A 15 3.45 14.18 -17.96
C GLU A 15 3.62 15.62 -18.42
N PHE A 16 4.15 15.83 -19.64
CA PHE A 16 4.27 17.15 -20.25
C PHE A 16 2.92 17.82 -20.46
N ASP A 17 1.93 17.09 -20.98
CA ASP A 17 0.57 17.60 -21.18
C ASP A 17 -0.12 17.88 -19.83
N ARG A 18 0.14 17.05 -18.80
CA ARG A 18 -0.35 17.29 -17.44
C ARG A 18 0.21 18.59 -16.87
N GLY A 19 1.52 18.82 -17.01
CA GLY A 19 2.17 20.06 -16.59
C GLY A 19 1.62 21.30 -17.32
N ARG A 20 1.38 21.19 -18.64
CA ARG A 20 0.75 22.27 -19.41
C ARG A 20 -0.67 22.58 -18.96
N ILE A 21 -1.46 21.56 -18.64
CA ILE A 21 -2.82 21.72 -18.13
C ILE A 21 -2.82 22.47 -16.80
N VAL A 22 -1.93 22.10 -15.87
CA VAL A 22 -1.77 22.78 -14.57
C VAL A 22 -1.30 24.22 -14.78
N ALA A 23 -0.27 24.44 -15.60
CA ALA A 23 0.22 25.80 -15.88
C ALA A 23 -0.88 26.70 -16.46
N TYR A 24 -1.63 26.24 -17.46
CA TYR A 24 -2.75 27.02 -18.00
C TYR A 24 -3.87 27.25 -16.98
N ARG A 25 -4.05 26.32 -16.04
CA ARG A 25 -5.01 26.50 -14.95
C ARG A 25 -4.56 27.60 -13.99
N ASP A 26 -3.27 27.66 -13.66
CA ASP A 26 -2.69 28.72 -12.83
C ASP A 26 -2.79 30.11 -13.49
N TYR A 27 -2.67 30.16 -14.82
CA TYR A 27 -2.94 31.38 -15.61
C TYR A 27 -4.43 31.75 -15.72
N GLY A 28 -5.35 31.02 -15.06
CA GLY A 28 -6.77 31.34 -15.01
C GLY A 28 -7.57 31.02 -16.28
N LEU A 29 -7.03 30.20 -17.20
CA LEU A 29 -7.76 29.83 -18.41
C LEU A 29 -8.95 28.90 -18.11
N PRO A 30 -10.08 29.05 -18.83
CA PRO A 30 -11.20 28.13 -18.69
C PRO A 30 -10.85 26.76 -19.30
N PHE A 31 -11.29 25.67 -18.65
CA PHE A 31 -10.96 24.30 -19.05
C PHE A 31 -11.27 23.97 -20.52
N LYS A 32 -12.29 24.61 -21.10
CA LYS A 32 -12.61 24.49 -22.53
C LYS A 32 -11.47 24.97 -23.44
N LYS A 33 -10.82 26.09 -23.08
CA LYS A 33 -9.65 26.63 -23.81
C LYS A 33 -8.40 25.79 -23.54
N ILE A 34 -8.22 25.30 -22.31
CA ILE A 34 -7.11 24.42 -21.94
C ILE A 34 -7.16 23.13 -22.76
N GLY A 35 -8.31 22.46 -22.79
CA GLY A 35 -8.52 21.25 -23.58
C GLY A 35 -8.19 21.45 -25.06
N LYS A 36 -8.69 22.54 -25.67
CA LYS A 36 -8.38 22.88 -27.07
C LYS A 36 -6.88 23.07 -27.32
N ARG A 37 -6.15 23.72 -26.41
CA ARG A 37 -4.69 23.98 -26.54
C ARG A 37 -3.83 22.73 -26.36
N VAL A 38 -4.32 21.76 -25.59
CA VAL A 38 -3.64 20.48 -25.31
C VAL A 38 -4.16 19.36 -26.22
N GLY A 39 -5.15 19.63 -27.07
CA GLY A 39 -5.77 18.62 -27.94
C GLY A 39 -6.58 17.57 -27.17
N ARG A 40 -7.09 17.89 -25.98
CA ARG A 40 -7.82 16.99 -25.08
C ARG A 40 -9.21 17.51 -24.75
N ASN A 41 -10.09 16.63 -24.29
CA ASN A 41 -11.42 17.03 -23.83
C ASN A 41 -11.33 17.90 -22.57
N GLN A 42 -12.21 18.88 -22.44
CA GLN A 42 -12.39 19.72 -21.26
C GLN A 42 -12.52 18.88 -19.97
N THR A 43 -13.24 17.76 -20.03
CA THR A 43 -13.42 16.85 -18.90
C THR A 43 -12.11 16.23 -18.44
N THR A 44 -11.20 15.94 -19.37
CA THR A 44 -9.85 15.44 -19.06
C THR A 44 -9.02 16.52 -18.36
N ALA A 45 -9.05 17.76 -18.86
CA ALA A 45 -8.32 18.87 -18.24
C ALA A 45 -8.81 19.18 -16.82
N MET A 46 -10.14 19.19 -16.62
CA MET A 46 -10.77 19.39 -15.31
C MET A 46 -10.33 18.32 -14.31
N ARG A 47 -10.45 17.04 -14.68
CA ARG A 47 -10.08 15.92 -13.79
C ARG A 47 -8.59 15.86 -13.46
N ILE A 48 -7.72 16.28 -14.39
CA ILE A 48 -6.28 16.39 -14.12
C ILE A 48 -6.01 17.50 -13.10
N CYS A 49 -6.66 18.66 -13.24
CA CYS A 49 -6.53 19.72 -12.23
C CYS A 49 -7.10 19.31 -10.87
N ASP A 50 -8.26 18.65 -10.83
CA ASP A 50 -8.83 18.14 -9.58
C ASP A 50 -7.91 17.13 -8.89
N ARG A 51 -7.31 16.23 -9.67
CA ARG A 51 -6.32 15.28 -9.16
C ARG A 51 -5.06 15.99 -8.69
N TRP A 52 -4.56 16.97 -9.43
CA TRP A 52 -3.39 17.75 -9.02
C TRP A 52 -3.65 18.48 -7.69
N MET A 53 -4.81 19.11 -7.52
CA MET A 53 -5.19 19.72 -6.25
C MET A 53 -5.31 18.68 -5.12
N GLN A 54 -5.88 17.52 -5.41
CA GLN A 54 -5.91 16.40 -4.45
C GLN A 54 -4.51 15.91 -4.12
N GLU A 55 -3.61 15.75 -5.09
CA GLU A 55 -2.22 15.32 -4.88
C GLU A 55 -1.45 16.36 -4.06
N VAL A 56 -1.56 17.66 -4.35
CA VAL A 56 -0.97 18.74 -3.53
C VAL A 56 -1.54 18.73 -2.10
N THR A 57 -2.80 18.33 -1.92
CA THR A 57 -3.44 18.19 -0.60
C THR A 57 -3.05 16.86 0.08
N MET A 58 -2.89 15.79 -0.69
CA MET A 58 -2.65 14.40 -0.26
C MET A 58 -1.16 14.03 -0.21
N ASP A 59 -0.25 14.86 -0.70
CA ASP A 59 1.20 14.70 -0.51
C ASP A 59 1.57 14.74 0.99
N ARG A 60 0.64 15.22 1.83
CA ARG A 60 0.71 15.13 3.29
C ARG A 60 0.17 13.82 3.88
N CYS A 61 -0.54 13.02 3.11
CA CYS A 61 -1.15 11.75 3.53
C CYS A 61 -0.58 10.62 2.67
N GLY A 62 0.59 10.11 3.07
CA GLY A 62 1.18 8.92 2.47
C GLY A 62 0.15 7.81 2.30
N ARG A 63 0.27 7.02 1.22
CA ARG A 63 -0.68 5.95 0.88
C ARG A 63 -1.02 5.12 2.12
N SER A 64 -2.27 5.19 2.57
CA SER A 64 -2.76 4.34 3.65
C SER A 64 -2.56 2.88 3.26
N HIS A 65 -1.81 2.14 4.07
CA HIS A 65 -1.69 0.70 3.88
C HIS A 65 -3.07 0.04 4.00
N PRO A 66 -3.33 -1.02 3.22
CA PRO A 66 -4.55 -1.81 3.39
C PRO A 66 -4.75 -2.20 4.86
N PRO A 67 -6.01 -2.30 5.35
CA PRO A 67 -6.29 -2.66 6.73
C PRO A 67 -5.57 -3.96 7.05
N GLN A 68 -4.79 -3.91 8.12
CA GLN A 68 -3.98 -5.03 8.55
C GLN A 68 -4.88 -6.12 9.13
N CYS A 69 -4.68 -7.37 8.71
CA CYS A 69 -5.45 -8.51 9.24
C CYS A 69 -5.18 -8.80 10.72
N THR A 70 -4.14 -8.20 11.30
CA THR A 70 -3.82 -8.33 12.72
C THR A 70 -3.78 -6.98 13.39
N THR A 71 -4.22 -6.92 14.65
CA THR A 71 -4.17 -5.73 15.49
C THR A 71 -2.78 -5.57 16.12
N SER A 72 -2.46 -4.36 16.58
CA SER A 72 -1.20 -4.09 17.29
C SER A 72 -1.06 -4.88 18.60
N ARG A 73 -2.17 -5.35 19.18
CA ARG A 73 -2.15 -6.23 20.36
C ARG A 73 -1.71 -7.64 19.99
N GLU A 74 -2.25 -8.20 18.90
CA GLU A 74 -1.85 -9.51 18.39
C GLU A 74 -0.40 -9.51 17.92
N ASP A 75 0.05 -8.47 17.22
CA ASP A 75 1.45 -8.36 16.77
C ASP A 75 2.43 -8.42 17.96
N ARG A 76 2.09 -7.78 19.09
CA ARG A 76 2.89 -7.86 20.32
C ARG A 76 2.88 -9.27 20.93
N GLN A 77 1.75 -9.97 20.88
CA GLN A 77 1.64 -11.34 21.38
C GLN A 77 2.45 -12.32 20.51
N ILE A 78 2.38 -12.17 19.18
CA ILE A 78 3.15 -12.95 18.21
C ILE A 78 4.65 -12.80 18.47
N VAL A 79 5.13 -11.56 18.63
CA VAL A 79 6.54 -11.29 18.93
C VAL A 79 6.93 -11.88 20.28
N ARG A 80 6.09 -11.71 21.32
CA ARG A 80 6.36 -12.25 22.66
C ARG A 80 6.51 -13.77 22.63
N MET A 81 5.59 -14.49 21.98
CA MET A 81 5.66 -15.95 21.87
C MET A 81 6.96 -16.41 21.21
N ALA A 82 7.37 -15.77 20.11
CA ALA A 82 8.58 -16.12 19.39
C ALA A 82 9.89 -15.75 20.13
N VAL A 83 9.84 -14.77 21.02
CA VAL A 83 10.98 -14.40 21.89
C VAL A 83 11.08 -15.33 23.09
N THR A 84 9.96 -15.69 23.72
CA THR A 84 9.92 -16.59 24.88
C THR A 84 10.36 -18.01 24.50
N ASP A 85 9.84 -18.54 23.39
CA ASP A 85 10.21 -19.85 22.90
C ASP A 85 10.65 -19.75 21.43
N ARG A 86 11.96 -19.93 21.20
CA ARG A 86 12.54 -19.83 19.87
C ARG A 86 12.22 -21.01 18.96
N SER A 87 11.65 -22.09 19.49
CA SER A 87 11.26 -23.28 18.74
C SER A 87 9.83 -23.23 18.18
N VAL A 88 9.01 -22.27 18.64
CA VAL A 88 7.63 -22.16 18.17
C VAL A 88 7.55 -21.89 16.67
N THR A 89 6.72 -22.68 16.01
CA THR A 89 6.49 -22.57 14.57
C THR A 89 5.38 -21.58 14.29
N SER A 90 5.35 -20.99 13.09
CA SER A 90 4.27 -20.07 12.72
C SER A 90 2.87 -20.70 12.82
N ARG A 91 2.74 -22.03 12.66
CA ARG A 91 1.46 -22.76 12.83
C ARG A 91 0.99 -22.84 14.28
N THR A 92 1.89 -23.03 15.24
CA THR A 92 1.50 -23.08 16.66
C THR A 92 1.06 -21.68 17.12
N VAL A 93 1.75 -20.64 16.63
CA VAL A 93 1.37 -19.25 16.86
C VAL A 93 0.01 -18.92 16.23
N THR A 94 -0.30 -19.38 15.01
CA THR A 94 -1.63 -19.16 14.42
C THR A 94 -2.73 -19.78 15.27
N GLN A 95 -2.58 -21.04 15.68
CA GLN A 95 -3.58 -21.75 16.49
C GLN A 95 -3.84 -21.02 17.82
N HIS A 96 -2.78 -20.51 18.45
CA HIS A 96 -2.90 -19.74 19.69
C HIS A 96 -3.59 -18.39 19.49
N ILE A 97 -3.30 -17.67 18.41
CA ILE A 97 -3.97 -16.39 18.11
C ILE A 97 -5.44 -16.61 17.76
N GLU A 98 -5.74 -17.67 17.01
CA GLU A 98 -7.11 -18.07 16.66
C GLU A 98 -7.93 -18.44 17.89
N SER A 99 -7.34 -19.16 18.85
CA SER A 99 -8.03 -19.51 20.10
C SER A 99 -8.33 -18.31 21.00
N VAL A 100 -7.49 -17.26 20.93
CA VAL A 100 -7.63 -16.05 21.77
C VAL A 100 -8.52 -15.00 21.13
N THR A 101 -8.55 -14.91 19.80
CA THR A 101 -9.09 -13.74 19.08
C THR A 101 -10.23 -14.08 18.12
N HIS A 102 -10.59 -15.37 17.99
CA HIS A 102 -11.72 -15.88 17.21
C HIS A 102 -11.76 -15.48 15.73
N HIS A 103 -10.65 -15.02 15.15
CA HIS A 103 -10.50 -14.76 13.72
C HIS A 103 -9.28 -15.50 13.17
N SER A 104 -9.38 -15.97 11.92
CA SER A 104 -8.33 -16.78 11.30
C SER A 104 -7.17 -15.93 10.79
N VAL A 105 -5.96 -16.32 11.18
CA VAL A 105 -4.72 -15.63 10.75
C VAL A 105 -3.85 -16.64 10.04
N SER A 106 -3.45 -16.33 8.80
CA SER A 106 -2.60 -17.25 8.04
C SER A 106 -1.18 -17.33 8.64
N ALA A 107 -0.55 -18.50 8.56
CA ALA A 107 0.85 -18.66 8.99
C ALA A 107 1.81 -17.75 8.21
N ARG A 108 1.46 -17.38 6.97
CA ARG A 108 2.19 -16.39 6.17
C ARG A 108 2.11 -15.00 6.79
N THR A 109 0.94 -14.60 7.31
CA THR A 109 0.75 -13.33 8.03
C THR A 109 1.64 -13.28 9.27
N ILE A 110 1.62 -14.35 10.08
CA ILE A 110 2.47 -14.48 11.27
C ILE A 110 3.96 -14.36 10.91
N ARG A 111 4.41 -15.11 9.90
CA ARG A 111 5.81 -15.03 9.44
C ARG A 111 6.19 -13.61 9.00
N ARG A 112 5.31 -12.92 8.29
CA ARG A 112 5.55 -11.53 7.88
C ARG A 112 5.68 -10.61 9.10
N ARG A 113 4.86 -10.78 10.15
CA ARG A 113 4.96 -10.00 11.39
C ARG A 113 6.26 -10.24 12.12
N LEU A 114 6.66 -11.51 12.25
CA LEU A 114 7.94 -11.86 12.86
C LEU A 114 9.11 -11.21 12.11
N GLN A 115 9.10 -11.26 10.76
CA GLN A 115 10.12 -10.61 9.94
C GLN A 115 10.12 -9.07 10.06
N GLN A 116 8.94 -8.44 10.12
CA GLN A 116 8.81 -6.99 10.35
C GLN A 116 9.41 -6.58 11.70
N SER A 117 9.36 -7.47 12.70
CA SER A 117 9.99 -7.28 14.00
C SER A 117 11.43 -7.80 14.10
N GLY A 118 12.06 -8.18 12.97
CA GLY A 118 13.45 -8.64 12.92
C GLY A 118 13.68 -10.10 13.34
N LEU A 119 12.62 -10.87 13.60
CA LEU A 119 12.70 -12.29 13.97
C LEU A 119 12.67 -13.18 12.72
N SER A 120 13.66 -14.05 12.61
CA SER A 120 13.75 -15.04 11.54
C SER A 120 14.19 -16.41 12.08
N ALA A 121 13.82 -17.47 11.36
CA ALA A 121 14.27 -18.81 11.68
C ALA A 121 15.80 -18.92 11.56
N LYS A 122 16.44 -19.58 12.52
CA LYS A 122 17.86 -19.90 12.39
C LYS A 122 18.06 -20.83 11.19
N ARG A 123 19.04 -20.52 10.35
CA ARG A 123 19.56 -21.49 9.38
C ARG A 123 20.56 -22.39 10.11
N PRO A 124 20.43 -23.72 10.03
CA PRO A 124 21.50 -24.59 10.49
C PRO A 124 22.75 -24.27 9.67
N LEU A 125 23.85 -23.98 10.35
CA LEU A 125 25.16 -23.93 9.70
C LEU A 125 25.49 -25.38 9.36
N LEU A 126 25.22 -25.77 8.11
CA LEU A 126 25.79 -27.00 7.56
C LEU A 126 27.31 -26.78 7.55
N GLY A 127 27.98 -27.33 8.57
CA GLY A 127 29.43 -27.29 8.66
C GLY A 127 30.01 -27.97 7.44
N VAL A 128 30.62 -27.17 6.56
CA VAL A 128 31.61 -27.67 5.61
C VAL A 128 32.83 -27.99 6.48
N TYR A 129 32.96 -29.25 6.87
CA TYR A 129 34.21 -29.74 7.48
C TYR A 129 35.27 -29.90 6.38
N PRO A 130 36.55 -29.59 6.65
CA PRO A 130 37.65 -29.65 5.68
C PRO A 130 37.94 -31.07 5.18
#